data_AF-A0A9Q3CE47-F1
#
_entry.id   AF-A0A9Q3CE47-F1
#
_cell.length_a   1.000
_cell.length_b   1.000
_cell.length_c   1.000
_cell.angle_alpha   90.00
_cell.angle_beta   90.00
_cell.angle_gamma   90.00
#
_symmetry.space_group_name_H-M   'P 1'
#
loop_
_entity.id
_entity.type
_entity.pdbx_description
1 polymer ?
#
loop_
_entity_poly.entity_id
_entity_poly.type
_entity_poly.pdbx_seq_one_letter_code
_entity_poly.pdbx_strand_id
1 'polypeptide(L)'
;MLRKNRPAFSSGEEPLGKIRGHDIELYLDVERPYPPMLRGPQYPEILETRKELVKHINELPEIDVIRKIGHNEIREITTPVIITCNDGEYRLCVDFRAMINYTKADRYPIPRIPHSLEKLAKSNTKQRWIV
;
A
#
# COMPACT_ATOMS: atom_id res chain seq x y z
N MET A 1 -6.43 -18.59 22.47
CA MET A 1 -6.52 -17.27 21.81
C MET A 1 -7.00 -17.36 20.36
N LEU A 2 -6.37 -18.17 19.50
CA LEU A 2 -6.71 -18.24 18.06
C LEU A 2 -8.20 -18.53 17.76
N ARG A 3 -8.82 -19.50 18.46
CA ARG A 3 -10.24 -19.85 18.25
C ARG A 3 -11.21 -18.76 18.67
N LYS A 4 -10.90 -18.03 19.76
CA LYS A 4 -11.78 -17.00 20.33
C LYS A 4 -11.74 -15.69 19.54
N ASN A 5 -10.57 -15.36 18.97
CA ASN A 5 -10.36 -14.14 18.21
C ASN A 5 -10.07 -14.44 16.73
N ARG A 6 -10.69 -15.49 16.18
CA ARG A 6 -10.49 -15.92 14.77
C ARG A 6 -10.51 -14.75 13.76
N PRO A 7 -11.46 -13.81 13.79
CA PRO A 7 -11.50 -12.71 12.81
C PRO A 7 -10.36 -11.68 12.95
N ALA A 8 -9.60 -11.71 14.05
CA ALA A 8 -8.45 -10.81 14.23
C ALA A 8 -7.17 -11.34 13.57
N PHE A 9 -7.16 -12.59 13.12
CA PHE A 9 -6.01 -13.23 12.49
C PHE A 9 -6.26 -13.43 11.00
N SER A 10 -5.23 -13.17 10.18
CA SER A 10 -5.22 -13.57 8.77
C SER A 10 -5.40 -15.08 8.67
N SER A 11 -6.31 -15.53 7.81
CA SER A 11 -6.51 -16.94 7.48
C SER A 11 -6.27 -17.17 5.99
N GLY A 12 -6.16 -18.42 5.55
CA GLY A 12 -6.00 -18.72 4.12
C GLY A 12 -7.22 -18.33 3.27
N GLU A 13 -8.42 -18.32 3.87
CA GLU A 13 -9.68 -17.95 3.20
C GLU A 13 -9.87 -16.43 3.15
N GLU A 14 -9.49 -15.73 4.23
CA GLU A 14 -9.56 -14.27 4.35
C GLU A 14 -8.16 -13.75 4.74
N PRO A 15 -7.28 -13.54 3.75
CA PRO A 15 -5.91 -13.10 4.01
C PRO A 15 -5.82 -11.60 4.33
N LEU A 16 -6.82 -10.81 3.95
CA LEU A 16 -6.80 -9.35 4.05
C LEU A 16 -7.97 -8.82 4.87
N GLY A 17 -7.68 -7.87 5.75
CA GLY A 17 -8.69 -7.08 6.45
C GLY A 17 -9.22 -5.95 5.57
N LYS A 18 -10.52 -5.66 5.67
CA LYS A 18 -11.16 -4.54 4.96
C LYS A 18 -11.84 -3.60 5.95
N ILE A 19 -11.37 -2.36 6.01
CA ILE A 19 -12.01 -1.30 6.79
C ILE A 19 -13.05 -0.59 5.92
N ARG A 20 -14.25 -0.32 6.46
CA ARG A 20 -15.34 0.36 5.73
C ARG A 20 -15.48 1.79 6.23
N GLY A 21 -15.71 2.74 5.32
CA GLY A 21 -15.96 4.14 5.67
C GLY A 21 -14.71 4.99 5.94
N HIS A 22 -13.53 4.47 5.60
CA HIS A 22 -12.25 5.16 5.74
C HIS A 22 -11.52 5.21 4.40
N ASP A 23 -12.17 5.83 3.41
CA ASP A 23 -11.55 6.06 2.11
C ASP A 23 -10.46 7.14 2.23
N ILE A 24 -9.38 6.98 1.46
CA ILE A 24 -8.23 7.88 1.49
C ILE A 24 -8.26 8.74 0.23
N GLU A 25 -8.32 10.06 0.43
CA GLU A 25 -8.14 11.03 -0.65
C GLU A 25 -6.65 11.38 -0.79
N LEU A 26 -6.14 11.29 -2.02
CA LEU A 26 -4.78 11.68 -2.35
C LEU A 26 -4.81 13.00 -3.11
N TYR A 27 -4.06 13.99 -2.64
CA TYR A 27 -3.94 15.30 -3.28
C TYR A 27 -2.61 15.40 -4.02
N LEU A 28 -2.67 15.90 -5.26
CA LEU A 28 -1.48 16.19 -6.05
C LEU A 28 -1.14 17.68 -5.98
N ASP A 29 0.15 18.00 -6.05
CA ASP A 29 0.66 19.39 -6.11
C ASP A 29 0.60 19.97 -7.53
N VAL A 30 0.06 19.22 -8.50
CA VAL A 30 -0.08 19.61 -9.91
C VAL A 30 -1.51 19.48 -10.38
N GLU A 31 -1.91 20.40 -11.26
CA GLU A 31 -3.23 20.41 -11.88
C GLU A 31 -3.18 19.80 -13.29
N ARG A 32 -4.37 19.59 -13.88
CA ARG A 32 -4.50 19.10 -15.26
C ARG A 32 -4.12 20.19 -16.26
N PRO A 33 -3.46 19.84 -17.39
CA PRO A 33 -3.04 18.50 -17.78
C PRO A 33 -1.80 18.03 -17.01
N TYR A 34 -1.82 16.76 -16.57
CA TYR A 34 -0.72 16.21 -15.78
C TYR A 34 0.58 16.07 -16.59
N PRO A 35 1.75 16.24 -15.92
CA PRO A 35 3.06 16.11 -16.55
C PRO A 35 3.24 14.73 -17.19
N PRO A 36 3.97 14.61 -18.32
CA PRO A 36 4.22 13.35 -19.00
C PRO A 36 4.85 12.26 -18.10
N MET A 37 5.60 12.67 -17.07
CA MET A 37 6.18 11.75 -16.08
C MET A 37 5.14 10.92 -15.32
N LEU A 38 3.92 11.44 -15.15
CA LEU A 38 2.80 10.69 -14.56
C LEU A 38 2.13 9.74 -15.56
N ARG A 39 2.60 9.69 -16.81
CA ARG A 39 2.16 8.77 -17.87
C ARG A 39 3.32 7.93 -18.39
N GLY A 40 4.06 7.33 -17.46
CA GLY A 40 5.22 6.51 -17.81
C GLY A 40 4.82 5.24 -18.57
N PRO A 41 5.53 4.86 -19.66
CA PRO A 41 5.29 3.58 -20.31
C PRO A 41 5.71 2.42 -19.39
N GLN A 42 5.14 1.24 -19.62
CA GLN A 42 5.58 0.02 -18.94
C GLN A 42 7.02 -0.32 -19.35
N TYR A 43 7.84 -0.74 -18.38
CA TYR A 43 9.20 -1.17 -18.67
C TYR A 43 9.20 -2.46 -19.50
N PRO A 44 10.21 -2.67 -20.37
CA PRO A 44 10.39 -3.95 -21.04
C PRO A 44 10.60 -5.08 -20.03
N GLU A 45 9.91 -6.20 -20.23
CA GLU A 45 9.97 -7.35 -19.33
C GLU A 45 10.47 -8.60 -20.06
N ILE A 46 11.25 -9.42 -19.36
CA ILE A 46 11.65 -10.74 -19.83
C ILE A 46 10.51 -11.75 -19.64
N LEU A 47 10.56 -12.86 -20.37
CA LEU A 47 9.47 -13.83 -20.41
C LEU A 47 9.08 -14.39 -19.03
N GLU A 48 10.06 -14.66 -18.17
CA GLU A 48 9.83 -15.19 -16.83
C GLU A 48 9.10 -14.19 -15.94
N THR A 49 9.62 -12.96 -15.85
CA THR A 49 8.97 -11.82 -15.18
C THR A 49 7.54 -11.59 -15.68
N ARG A 50 7.32 -11.67 -17.00
CA ARG A 50 5.99 -11.49 -17.58
C ARG A 50 5.01 -12.57 -17.12
N LYS A 51 5.44 -13.84 -16.99
CA LYS A 51 4.59 -14.92 -16.49
C LYS A 51 4.13 -14.65 -15.07
N GLU A 52 5.07 -14.22 -14.22
CA GLU A 52 4.78 -13.87 -12.83
C GLU A 52 3.90 -12.62 -12.71
N LEU A 53 4.11 -11.62 -13.57
CA LEU A 53 3.23 -10.46 -13.66
C LEU A 53 1.80 -10.87 -13.98
N VAL A 54 1.60 -11.71 -15.00
CA VAL A 54 0.27 -12.20 -15.40
C VAL A 54 -0.41 -12.96 -14.27
N LYS A 55 0.34 -13.79 -13.54
CA LYS A 55 -0.16 -14.51 -12.37
C LYS A 55 -0.72 -13.54 -11.33
N HIS A 56 0.07 -12.56 -10.90
CA HIS A 56 -0.37 -11.57 -9.91
C HIS A 56 -1.54 -10.70 -10.41
N ILE A 57 -1.55 -10.29 -11.68
CA ILE A 57 -2.65 -9.50 -12.27
C ILE A 57 -3.98 -10.26 -12.24
N ASN A 58 -3.96 -11.59 -12.30
CA ASN A 58 -5.17 -12.41 -12.22
C ASN A 58 -5.60 -12.67 -10.78
N GLU A 59 -4.66 -12.81 -9.83
CA GLU A 59 -4.94 -13.07 -8.42
C GLU A 59 -5.45 -11.82 -7.67
N LEU A 60 -4.85 -10.64 -7.91
CA LEU A 60 -5.16 -9.40 -7.18
C LEU A 60 -6.64 -8.93 -7.29
N PRO A 61 -7.33 -9.08 -8.44
CA PRO A 61 -8.76 -8.80 -8.54
C PRO A 61 -9.63 -9.78 -7.76
N GLU A 62 -9.23 -11.05 -7.62
CA GLU A 62 -10.00 -12.06 -6.89
C GLU A 62 -10.04 -11.77 -5.39
N ILE A 63 -8.98 -11.17 -4.86
CA ILE A 63 -8.86 -10.71 -3.47
C ILE A 63 -9.35 -9.27 -3.23
N ASP A 64 -10.01 -8.65 -4.22
CA ASP A 64 -10.58 -7.30 -4.14
C ASP A 64 -9.56 -6.18 -3.81
N VAL A 65 -8.30 -6.36 -4.24
CA VAL A 65 -7.23 -5.35 -4.04
C VAL A 65 -7.12 -4.41 -5.23
N ILE A 66 -7.32 -4.90 -6.45
CA ILE A 66 -7.29 -4.09 -7.68
C ILE A 66 -8.55 -4.29 -8.51
N ARG A 67 -8.84 -3.29 -9.34
CA ARG A 67 -9.98 -3.26 -10.26
C ARG A 67 -9.51 -3.05 -11.69
N LYS A 68 -10.17 -3.72 -12.64
CA LYS A 68 -10.01 -3.39 -14.07
C LYS A 68 -10.75 -2.08 -14.37
N ILE A 69 -10.06 -1.13 -14.99
CA ILE A 69 -10.63 0.13 -15.47
C ILE A 69 -11.30 -0.13 -16.82
N GLY A 70 -12.55 0.29 -16.99
CA GLY A 70 -13.31 0.07 -18.22
C GLY A 70 -12.85 0.97 -19.37
N HIS A 71 -13.16 0.57 -20.62
CA HIS A 71 -12.81 1.33 -21.83
C HIS A 71 -13.36 2.78 -21.84
N ASN A 72 -14.44 3.02 -21.11
CA ASN A 72 -15.11 4.33 -21.05
C ASN A 72 -14.51 5.26 -19.96
N GLU A 73 -13.59 4.76 -19.13
CA GLU A 73 -12.96 5.54 -18.08
C GLU A 73 -11.65 6.17 -18.58
N ILE A 74 -11.48 7.47 -18.35
CA ILE A 74 -10.28 8.19 -18.75
C ILE A 74 -9.16 7.90 -17.75
N ARG A 75 -8.05 7.34 -18.24
CA ARG A 75 -6.83 7.15 -17.46
C ARG A 75 -5.85 8.28 -17.71
N GLU A 76 -5.66 9.13 -16.72
CA GLU A 76 -4.73 10.26 -16.83
C GLU A 76 -3.37 10.00 -16.21
N ILE A 77 -3.30 9.06 -15.26
CA ILE A 77 -2.08 8.67 -14.55
C ILE A 77 -1.80 7.19 -14.79
N THR A 78 -0.56 6.90 -15.16
CA THR A 78 -0.03 5.57 -15.44
C THR A 78 1.31 5.42 -14.75
N THR A 79 1.36 4.46 -13.84
CA THR A 79 2.58 4.08 -13.14
C THR A 79 3.03 2.71 -13.63
N PRO A 80 4.30 2.54 -14.02
CA PRO A 80 4.80 1.25 -14.44
C PRO A 80 4.91 0.28 -13.25
N VAL A 81 4.84 -1.00 -13.58
CA VAL A 81 4.97 -2.12 -12.64
C VAL A 81 6.23 -2.90 -12.99
N ILE A 82 6.91 -3.43 -11.98
CA ILE A 82 8.09 -4.29 -12.12
C ILE A 82 7.89 -5.54 -11.27
N ILE A 83 8.49 -6.65 -11.69
CA ILE A 83 8.62 -7.82 -10.81
C ILE A 83 10.03 -7.84 -10.24
N THR A 84 10.13 -7.94 -8.93
CA THR A 84 11.39 -8.14 -8.22
C THR A 84 11.47 -9.58 -7.73
N CYS A 85 12.61 -10.24 -7.94
CA CYS A 85 12.89 -11.54 -7.35
C CYS A 85 13.74 -11.37 -6.10
N ASN A 86 13.33 -11.95 -4.98
CA ASN A 86 14.12 -12.01 -3.77
C ASN A 86 13.94 -13.37 -3.10
N ASP A 87 15.05 -14.05 -2.80
CA ASP A 87 15.06 -15.39 -2.17
C ASP A 87 14.26 -16.46 -2.94
N GLY A 88 14.22 -16.36 -4.27
CA GLY A 88 13.48 -17.29 -5.14
C GLY A 88 11.99 -16.95 -5.31
N GLU A 89 11.50 -15.92 -4.61
CA GLU A 89 10.11 -15.46 -4.69
C GLU A 89 9.99 -14.21 -5.55
N TYR A 90 8.99 -14.21 -6.42
CA TYR A 90 8.67 -13.07 -7.29
C TYR A 90 7.60 -12.19 -6.65
N ARG A 91 7.83 -10.87 -6.65
CA ARG A 91 6.92 -9.88 -6.06
C ARG A 91 6.59 -8.81 -7.08
N LEU A 92 5.31 -8.47 -7.18
CA LEU A 92 4.85 -7.33 -7.95
C LEU A 92 5.12 -6.03 -7.19
N CYS A 93 5.86 -5.11 -7.80
CA CYS A 93 6.21 -3.80 -7.25
C CYS A 93 5.82 -2.69 -8.22
N VAL A 94 5.20 -1.63 -7.71
CA VAL A 94 4.77 -0.49 -8.52
C VAL A 94 5.76 0.66 -8.32
N ASP A 95 6.22 1.29 -9.41
CA ASP A 95 7.18 2.39 -9.33
C ASP A 95 6.50 3.74 -9.09
N PHE A 96 6.16 4.01 -7.84
CA PHE A 96 5.51 5.27 -7.46
C PHE A 96 6.43 6.49 -7.40
N ARG A 97 7.72 6.41 -7.80
CA ARG A 97 8.66 7.54 -7.64
C ARG A 97 8.17 8.81 -8.32
N ALA A 98 7.69 8.71 -9.55
CA ALA A 98 7.13 9.85 -10.27
C ALA A 98 5.88 10.40 -9.55
N MET A 99 4.98 9.51 -9.12
CA MET A 99 3.74 9.89 -8.43
C MET A 99 4.02 10.60 -7.10
N ILE A 100 4.91 10.05 -6.27
CA ILE A 100 5.26 10.58 -4.95
C ILE A 100 5.82 12.00 -5.06
N ASN A 101 6.62 12.30 -6.09
CA ASN A 101 7.16 13.66 -6.31
C ASN A 101 6.08 14.72 -6.57
N TYR A 102 4.90 14.30 -7.01
CA TYR A 102 3.76 15.18 -7.26
C TYR A 102 2.64 15.01 -6.22
N THR A 103 2.83 14.20 -5.19
CA THR A 103 1.83 13.99 -4.13
C THR A 103 2.13 14.91 -2.95
N LYS A 104 1.10 15.64 -2.50
CA LYS A 104 1.19 16.46 -1.30
C LYS A 104 1.46 15.59 -0.08
N ALA A 105 2.55 15.88 0.63
CA ALA A 105 2.93 15.13 1.81
C ALA A 105 1.87 15.26 2.92
N ASP A 106 1.42 14.12 3.45
CA ASP A 106 0.56 14.08 4.63
C ASP A 106 1.35 14.47 5.89
N ARG A 107 0.72 15.25 6.77
CA ARG A 107 1.31 15.77 8.01
C ARG A 107 0.86 14.97 9.23
N TYR A 108 0.81 13.65 9.11
CA TYR A 108 0.53 12.75 10.23
C TYR A 108 1.81 12.06 10.70
N PRO A 109 2.55 12.63 11.68
CA PRO A 109 3.83 12.08 12.09
C PRO A 109 3.64 10.75 12.83
N ILE A 110 4.22 9.68 12.30
CA ILE A 110 4.36 8.42 13.03
C ILE A 110 5.38 8.63 14.15
N PRO A 111 5.01 8.41 15.43
CA PRO A 111 5.94 8.60 16.54
C PRO A 111 7.12 7.63 16.42
N ARG A 112 8.33 8.12 16.67
CA ARG A 112 9.53 7.26 16.70
C ARG A 112 9.43 6.24 17.84
N ILE A 113 10.02 5.07 17.62
CA ILE A 113 10.01 3.95 18.59
C ILE A 113 10.40 4.39 20.02
N PRO A 114 11.50 5.15 20.24
CA PRO A 114 11.90 5.55 21.59
C PRO A 114 10.86 6.44 22.29
N HIS A 115 10.24 7.37 21.56
CA HIS A 115 9.19 8.25 22.09
C HIS A 115 7.95 7.47 22.53
N SER A 116 7.57 6.47 21.73
CA SER A 116 6.47 5.57 22.06
C SER A 116 6.79 4.73 23.31
N LEU A 117 8.02 4.23 23.45
CA LEU A 117 8.46 3.46 24.62
C LEU A 117 8.53 4.31 25.90
N GLU A 118 9.01 5.55 25.81
CA GLU A 118 9.06 6.47 26.95
C GLU A 118 7.65 6.79 27.47
N LYS A 119 6.70 7.05 26.56
CA LYS A 119 5.30 7.25 26.93
C LYS A 119 4.70 6.02 27.62
N LEU A 120 5.01 4.83 27.13
CA LEU A 120 4.56 3.58 27.74
C LEU A 120 5.12 3.41 29.16
N ALA A 121 6.43 3.64 29.34
CA ALA A 121 7.09 3.54 30.65
C ALA A 121 6.50 4.54 31.67
N LYS A 122 6.22 5.78 31.24
CA LYS A 122 5.57 6.79 32.08
C LYS A 122 4.12 6.45 32.40
N SER A 123 3.39 5.80 31.49
CA SER A 123 1.98 5.41 31.71
C SER A 123 1.77 4.33 32.78
N ASN A 124 2.77 3.44 32.95
CA ASN A 124 2.69 2.36 33.95
C ASN A 124 3.10 2.83 35.36
N THR A 125 3.61 4.05 35.49
CA THR A 125 3.85 4.69 36.78
C THR A 125 2.56 5.37 37.21
N LYS A 126 1.66 4.65 37.88
CA LYS A 126 0.66 5.32 38.73
C LYS A 126 1.43 6.27 39.64
N GLN A 127 1.22 7.58 39.48
CA GLN A 127 1.66 8.56 40.46
C GLN A 127 1.01 8.20 41.79
N ARG A 128 1.75 7.46 42.61
CA ARG A 128 1.40 7.13 43.98
C ARG A 128 2.33 7.96 44.84
N TRP A 129 1.99 9.24 44.97
CA TRP A 129 2.49 10.09 46.05
C TRP A 129 1.32 10.31 47.00
N ILE A 130 1.28 9.47 48.03
CA ILE A 130 0.64 9.77 49.30
C ILE A 130 1.77 10.20 50.22
N VAL A 131 1.48 11.26 50.98
CA VAL A 131 2.29 12.01 51.97
C VAL A 131 3.19 13.08 51.37
#